data_AF-A0AAV4N5V4-F1
#
_entry.id   AF-A0AAV4N5V4-F1
#
_cell.length_a   1.000
_cell.length_b   1.000
_cell.length_c   1.000
_cell.angle_alpha   90.00
_cell.angle_beta   90.00
_cell.angle_gamma   90.00
#
_symmetry.space_group_name_H-M   'P 1'
#
loop_
_entity.id
_entity.type
_entity.pdbx_description
1 polymer ?
#
loop_
_entity_poly.entity_id
_entity_poly.type
_entity_poly.pdbx_seq_one_letter_code
_entity_poly.pdbx_strand_id
1 'polypeptide(L)'
;MSEYMSLVLQSMGKSLSFRGAVYEAQDLIKHHRCKDPVCDTQLWKVKHELDMARIRIRKLENFILTLQHSSAASAINQPRDLTKNHVITNEPIKNPLALMSREPTIQSYTEIAEIETIGIWTEDGLDIKDIVWPGGSPVPPPGVPEKFNMKITFMEEPPYVNLVPPDNETGECETSRAVRCRVAPRSAIEG
;
A
#
# COMPACT_ATOMS: atom_id res chain seq x y z
N MET A 1 13.93 -23.86 23.96
CA MET A 1 14.94 -24.43 23.03
C MET A 1 14.98 -23.52 21.83
N SER A 2 16.04 -22.74 21.68
CA SER A 2 16.16 -21.71 20.64
C SER A 2 17.11 -22.25 19.58
N GLU A 3 16.60 -22.56 18.39
CA GLU A 3 17.37 -23.00 17.22
C GLU A 3 17.35 -21.87 16.16
N TYR A 4 18.33 -21.83 15.25
CA TYR A 4 18.62 -20.69 14.37
C TYR A 4 18.65 -21.13 12.91
N MET A 5 18.26 -20.27 11.97
CA MET A 5 18.18 -20.60 10.54
C MET A 5 19.31 -19.93 9.74
N SER A 6 19.96 -20.68 8.84
CA SER A 6 20.90 -20.14 7.85
C SER A 6 20.28 -20.15 6.45
N LEU A 7 20.28 -19.00 5.76
CA LEU A 7 19.82 -18.84 4.37
C LEU A 7 21.04 -18.60 3.45
N VAL A 8 21.16 -19.43 2.41
CA VAL A 8 22.21 -19.30 1.38
C VAL A 8 21.60 -18.79 0.08
N LEU A 9 21.90 -17.54 -0.32
CA LEU A 9 21.59 -17.04 -1.66
C LEU A 9 22.71 -17.41 -2.64
N GLN A 10 22.44 -18.35 -3.55
CA GLN A 10 23.18 -18.52 -4.79
C GLN A 10 22.38 -17.88 -5.93
N SER A 11 22.80 -16.69 -6.37
CA SER A 11 22.47 -16.26 -7.74
C SER A 11 23.62 -15.45 -8.31
N MET A 12 24.17 -16.00 -9.40
CA MET A 12 25.30 -15.50 -10.16
C MET A 12 24.95 -14.17 -10.83
N GLY A 13 25.91 -13.25 -10.80
CA GLY A 13 25.82 -11.96 -11.47
C GLY A 13 25.78 -12.08 -13.00
N LYS A 14 24.82 -11.38 -13.59
CA LYS A 14 24.95 -10.72 -14.89
C LYS A 14 24.46 -9.29 -14.72
N SER A 15 25.30 -8.30 -14.96
CA SER A 15 24.86 -6.90 -15.00
C SER A 15 24.10 -6.67 -16.31
N LEU A 16 22.81 -6.97 -16.30
CA LEU A 16 21.92 -6.52 -17.36
C LEU A 16 21.65 -5.03 -17.14
N SER A 17 21.80 -4.22 -18.18
CA SER A 17 21.25 -2.86 -18.15
C SER A 17 19.75 -2.94 -17.84
N PHE A 18 19.17 -1.91 -17.19
CA PHE A 18 17.73 -1.89 -16.89
C PHE A 18 16.87 -2.22 -18.13
N ARG A 19 17.28 -1.70 -19.29
CA ARG A 19 16.65 -2.01 -20.58
C ARG A 19 16.81 -3.50 -20.95
N GLY A 20 18.01 -4.07 -20.81
CA GLY A 20 18.24 -5.51 -21.04
C GLY A 20 17.41 -6.42 -20.13
N ALA A 21 17.34 -6.10 -18.84
CA ALA A 21 16.50 -6.83 -17.88
C ALA A 21 15.01 -6.73 -18.22
N VAL A 22 14.54 -5.56 -18.67
CA VAL A 22 13.15 -5.35 -19.09
C VAL A 22 12.84 -6.12 -20.37
N TYR A 23 13.71 -6.13 -21.38
CA TYR A 23 13.48 -6.89 -22.62
C TYR A 23 13.52 -8.41 -22.39
N GLU A 24 14.45 -8.90 -21.59
CA GLU A 24 14.54 -10.32 -21.25
C GLU A 24 13.34 -10.79 -20.42
N ALA A 25 12.91 -9.98 -19.44
CA ALA A 25 11.68 -10.25 -18.70
C ALA A 25 10.42 -10.21 -19.59
N GLN A 26 10.34 -9.25 -20.53
CA GLN A 26 9.21 -9.15 -21.45
C GLN A 26 9.13 -10.34 -22.42
N ASP A 27 10.27 -10.85 -22.91
CA ASP A 27 10.29 -11.98 -23.82
C ASP A 27 9.94 -13.30 -23.10
N LEU A 28 10.39 -13.44 -21.85
CA LEU A 28 10.03 -14.56 -20.98
C LEU A 28 8.51 -14.61 -20.71
N ILE A 29 7.86 -13.45 -20.49
CA ILE A 29 6.43 -13.35 -20.18
C ILE A 29 5.55 -13.65 -21.42
N LYS A 30 5.99 -13.28 -22.63
CA LYS A 30 5.20 -13.48 -23.86
C LYS A 30 5.03 -14.96 -24.23
N HIS A 31 6.00 -15.81 -23.91
CA HIS A 31 5.99 -17.24 -24.24
C HIS A 31 5.85 -18.15 -23.01
N HIS A 32 5.61 -17.60 -21.81
CA HIS A 32 5.48 -18.40 -20.60
C HIS A 32 4.21 -19.28 -20.66
N ARG A 33 4.40 -20.59 -20.79
CA ARG A 33 3.38 -21.59 -20.44
C ARG A 33 3.52 -21.87 -18.96
N CYS A 34 2.52 -21.50 -18.15
CA CYS A 34 2.52 -21.86 -16.73
C CYS A 34 2.60 -23.39 -16.59
N LYS A 35 3.44 -23.85 -15.66
CA LYS A 35 3.62 -25.29 -15.37
C LYS A 35 2.66 -25.80 -14.30
N ASP A 36 2.14 -24.91 -13.45
CA ASP A 36 1.24 -25.24 -12.35
C ASP A 36 -0.11 -24.51 -12.48
N PRO A 37 -1.20 -25.08 -11.95
CA PRO A 37 -2.55 -24.53 -12.08
C PRO A 37 -2.77 -23.24 -11.29
N VAL A 38 -1.89 -22.91 -10.33
CA VAL A 38 -1.97 -21.66 -9.54
C VAL A 38 -1.46 -20.49 -10.38
N CYS A 39 -0.36 -20.68 -11.10
CA CYS A 39 0.18 -19.74 -12.09
C CYS A 39 -0.85 -19.47 -13.19
N ASP A 40 -1.53 -20.49 -13.72
CA ASP A 40 -2.54 -20.30 -14.77
C ASP A 40 -3.74 -19.48 -14.29
N THR A 41 -4.24 -19.78 -13.09
CA THR A 41 -5.38 -19.05 -12.52
C THR A 41 -5.02 -17.59 -12.21
N GLN A 42 -3.84 -17.33 -11.64
CA GLN A 42 -3.39 -15.97 -11.38
C GLN A 42 -3.09 -15.19 -12.68
N LEU A 43 -2.45 -15.85 -13.65
CA LEU A 43 -2.16 -15.26 -14.96
C LEU A 43 -3.45 -14.91 -15.69
N TRP A 44 -4.45 -15.79 -15.68
CA TRP A 44 -5.75 -15.51 -16.27
C TRP A 44 -6.46 -14.36 -15.55
N LYS A 45 -6.43 -14.33 -14.21
CA LYS A 45 -7.03 -13.25 -13.43
C LYS A 45 -6.41 -11.89 -13.76
N VAL A 46 -5.09 -11.79 -13.78
CA VAL A 46 -4.38 -10.54 -14.11
C VAL A 46 -4.66 -10.12 -15.57
N LYS A 47 -4.69 -11.07 -16.51
CA LYS A 47 -5.09 -10.79 -17.90
C LYS A 47 -6.52 -10.25 -17.99
N HIS A 48 -7.45 -10.86 -17.25
CA HIS A 48 -8.84 -10.41 -17.20
C HIS A 48 -8.98 -8.99 -16.64
N GLU A 49 -8.31 -8.70 -15.52
CA GLU A 49 -8.27 -7.35 -14.93
C GLU A 49 -7.74 -6.31 -15.94
N LEU A 50 -6.67 -6.66 -16.66
CA LEU A 50 -6.12 -5.81 -17.72
C LEU A 50 -7.10 -5.59 -18.87
N ASP A 51 -7.81 -6.62 -19.30
CA ASP A 51 -8.81 -6.51 -20.37
C ASP A 51 -10.01 -5.66 -19.94
N MET A 52 -10.46 -5.78 -18.69
CA MET A 52 -11.51 -4.93 -18.14
C MET A 52 -11.06 -3.47 -18.03
N ALA A 53 -9.81 -3.22 -17.61
CA ALA A 53 -9.24 -1.89 -17.59
C ALA A 53 -9.21 -1.27 -19.00
N ARG A 54 -8.79 -2.03 -20.02
CA ARG A 54 -8.79 -1.57 -21.43
C ARG A 54 -10.19 -1.26 -21.94
N ILE A 55 -11.19 -2.08 -21.62
CA ILE A 55 -12.59 -1.82 -22.00
C ILE A 55 -13.10 -0.53 -21.36
N ARG A 56 -12.82 -0.33 -20.06
CA ARG A 56 -13.19 0.91 -19.35
C ARG A 56 -12.53 2.13 -19.96
N ILE A 57 -11.23 2.05 -20.27
CA ILE A 57 -10.50 3.13 -20.95
C ILE A 57 -11.18 3.47 -22.28
N ARG A 58 -11.44 2.50 -23.15
CA ARG A 58 -12.14 2.73 -24.42
C ARG A 58 -13.53 3.34 -24.23
N LYS A 59 -14.25 2.90 -23.19
CA LYS A 59 -15.58 3.44 -22.87
C LYS A 59 -15.49 4.90 -22.45
N LEU A 60 -14.51 5.24 -21.62
CA LEU A 60 -14.25 6.62 -21.19
C LEU A 60 -13.78 7.49 -22.36
N GLU A 61 -12.88 6.99 -23.20
CA GLU A 61 -12.47 7.66 -24.44
C GLU A 61 -13.68 7.95 -25.34
N ASN A 62 -14.56 6.96 -25.55
CA ASN A 62 -15.79 7.15 -26.31
C ASN A 62 -16.74 8.18 -25.65
N PHE A 63 -16.88 8.17 -24.32
CA PHE A 63 -17.66 9.19 -23.61
C PHE A 63 -17.05 10.58 -23.76
N ILE A 64 -15.73 10.70 -23.75
CA ILE A 64 -15.04 11.97 -23.99
C ILE A 64 -15.33 12.44 -25.43
N LEU A 65 -15.23 11.56 -26.42
CA LEU A 65 -15.52 11.89 -27.83
C LEU A 65 -16.99 12.29 -28.07
N THR A 66 -17.95 11.66 -27.38
CA THR A 66 -19.37 12.07 -27.46
C THR A 66 -19.63 13.39 -26.74
N LEU A 67 -19.00 13.62 -25.59
CA LEU A 67 -19.07 14.91 -24.89
C LEU A 67 -18.44 16.02 -25.73
N GLN A 68 -17.34 15.76 -26.41
CA GLN A 68 -16.68 16.71 -27.31
C GLN A 68 -17.60 17.12 -28.47
N HIS A 69 -18.35 16.18 -29.07
CA HIS A 69 -19.38 16.50 -30.07
C HIS A 69 -20.60 17.25 -29.49
N SER A 70 -20.99 16.98 -28.24
CA SER A 70 -22.08 17.72 -27.58
C SER A 70 -21.69 19.13 -27.11
N SER A 71 -20.40 19.38 -26.89
CA SER A 71 -19.87 20.66 -26.42
C SER A 71 -19.87 21.77 -27.47
N ALA A 72 -20.05 21.42 -28.75
CA ALA A 72 -20.21 22.42 -29.81
C ALA A 72 -21.63 23.05 -29.85
N ALA A 73 -22.60 22.56 -29.06
CA ALA A 73 -23.99 23.02 -29.21
C ALA A 73 -24.74 23.44 -27.93
N SER A 74 -24.21 23.31 -26.70
CA SER A 74 -25.07 23.60 -25.51
C SER A 74 -24.43 24.07 -24.20
N ALA A 75 -23.11 24.19 -24.07
CA ALA A 75 -22.48 24.38 -22.75
C ALA A 75 -22.11 25.84 -22.37
N ILE A 76 -22.73 26.86 -22.97
CA ILE A 76 -22.37 28.27 -22.66
C ILE A 76 -23.18 28.87 -21.49
N ASN A 77 -24.33 28.32 -21.07
CA ASN A 77 -25.16 29.02 -20.06
C ASN A 77 -25.85 28.11 -19.02
N GLN A 78 -25.13 27.27 -18.27
CA GLN A 78 -25.67 26.75 -17.01
C GLN A 78 -24.60 26.64 -15.91
N PRO A 79 -24.81 27.26 -14.72
CA PRO A 79 -23.96 27.05 -13.56
C PRO A 79 -24.12 25.62 -13.04
N ARG A 80 -23.00 24.97 -12.72
CA ARG A 80 -23.00 23.63 -12.12
C ARG A 80 -23.41 23.73 -10.64
N ASP A 81 -24.43 22.96 -10.25
CA ASP A 81 -24.87 22.84 -8.86
C ASP A 81 -23.90 21.95 -8.06
N LEU A 82 -23.24 22.54 -7.06
CA LEU A 82 -22.24 21.89 -6.20
C LEU A 82 -22.85 21.36 -4.88
N THR A 83 -24.16 21.49 -4.64
CA THR A 83 -24.79 21.05 -3.38
C THR A 83 -24.98 19.53 -3.26
N LYS A 84 -24.53 18.74 -4.24
CA LYS A 84 -24.75 17.28 -4.27
C LYS A 84 -23.46 16.46 -4.23
N ASN A 85 -22.54 16.82 -3.35
CA ASN A 85 -21.47 15.92 -2.94
C ASN A 85 -21.98 15.00 -1.82
N HIS A 86 -22.62 13.89 -2.20
CA HIS A 86 -22.88 12.79 -1.28
C HIS A 86 -21.54 12.09 -0.98
N VAL A 87 -20.89 12.48 0.11
CA VAL A 87 -19.81 11.68 0.69
C VAL A 87 -20.45 10.42 1.27
N ILE A 88 -20.47 9.33 0.51
CA ILE A 88 -20.81 8.01 1.07
C ILE A 88 -19.56 7.52 1.81
N THR A 89 -19.44 7.85 3.09
CA THR A 89 -18.49 7.17 3.97
C THR A 89 -19.04 5.80 4.33
N ASN A 90 -18.30 4.72 4.05
CA ASN A 90 -18.64 3.36 4.50
C ASN A 90 -18.20 3.08 5.96
N GLU A 91 -18.16 4.09 6.81
CA GLU A 91 -17.83 3.93 8.23
C GLU A 91 -19.12 3.62 9.01
N PRO A 92 -19.19 2.52 9.79
CA PRO A 92 -20.37 2.20 10.56
C PRO A 92 -20.52 3.23 11.69
N ILE A 93 -21.60 4.01 11.64
CA ILE A 93 -22.03 4.87 12.74
C ILE A 93 -22.28 3.99 13.97
N LYS A 94 -21.34 3.96 14.91
CA LYS A 94 -21.56 3.41 16.24
C LYS A 94 -21.98 4.54 17.17
N ASN A 95 -23.31 4.73 17.21
CA ASN A 95 -24.24 5.21 18.24
C ASN A 95 -23.75 6.24 19.28
N PRO A 96 -24.65 7.15 19.72
CA PRO A 96 -25.20 6.89 21.06
C PRO A 96 -26.62 7.44 21.28
N LEU A 97 -27.53 6.58 21.71
CA LEU A 97 -28.61 7.01 22.60
C LEU A 97 -28.77 5.98 23.72
N ALA A 98 -28.90 6.52 24.93
CA ALA A 98 -29.16 5.91 26.24
C ALA A 98 -27.94 5.54 27.12
N LEU A 99 -27.55 6.54 27.92
CA LEU A 99 -27.57 6.53 29.40
C LEU A 99 -26.67 5.52 30.14
N MET A 100 -25.66 6.02 30.87
CA MET A 100 -25.55 5.98 32.34
C MET A 100 -24.18 6.55 32.78
N SER A 101 -24.24 7.82 33.23
CA SER A 101 -23.45 8.45 34.30
C SER A 101 -22.08 7.89 34.68
N ARG A 102 -21.03 8.67 34.36
CA ARG A 102 -19.88 8.90 35.26
C ARG A 102 -19.08 10.13 34.79
N GLU A 103 -19.16 11.24 35.52
CA GLU A 103 -18.12 12.29 35.46
C GLU A 103 -16.80 11.69 35.99
N PRO A 104 -15.63 12.01 35.39
CA PRO A 104 -14.91 13.17 35.90
C PRO A 104 -14.03 13.95 34.89
N THR A 105 -13.83 15.23 35.25
CA THR A 105 -12.73 16.14 34.89
C THR A 105 -12.67 16.70 33.47
N ILE A 106 -13.25 17.89 33.35
CA ILE A 106 -12.98 18.91 32.34
C ILE A 106 -11.49 19.26 32.38
N GLN A 107 -10.72 18.78 31.41
CA GLN A 107 -9.56 19.53 30.92
C GLN A 107 -10.04 20.32 29.71
N SER A 108 -10.16 21.64 29.90
CA SER A 108 -10.50 22.61 28.89
C SER A 108 -9.36 22.69 27.86
N TYR A 109 -9.42 21.89 26.80
CA TYR A 109 -8.77 22.24 25.55
C TYR A 109 -9.73 23.14 24.77
N THR A 110 -9.86 24.39 25.22
CA THR A 110 -10.47 25.46 24.41
C THR A 110 -9.37 26.10 23.58
N GLU A 111 -8.98 25.44 22.50
CA GLU A 111 -8.38 26.10 21.35
C GLU A 111 -9.10 25.56 20.14
N ILE A 112 -10.25 26.16 19.85
CA ILE A 112 -10.89 26.01 18.55
C ILE A 112 -9.95 26.75 17.60
N ALA A 113 -9.15 26.01 16.84
CA ALA A 113 -8.31 26.59 15.80
C ALA A 113 -9.22 27.39 14.86
N GLU A 114 -8.98 28.70 14.77
CA GLU A 114 -9.68 29.55 13.82
C GLU A 114 -9.34 29.08 12.40
N ILE A 115 -10.36 28.79 11.60
CA ILE A 115 -10.19 28.34 10.22
C ILE A 115 -9.79 29.56 9.39
N GLU A 116 -8.55 29.62 8.94
CA GLU A 116 -8.08 30.63 7.99
C GLU A 116 -8.22 30.13 6.54
N THR A 117 -8.70 31.00 5.65
CA THR A 117 -8.70 30.73 4.21
C THR A 117 -7.29 30.89 3.63
N ILE A 118 -6.74 29.78 3.11
CA ILE A 118 -5.35 29.68 2.63
C ILE A 118 -5.22 30.01 1.14
N GLY A 119 -6.28 29.91 0.33
CA GLY A 119 -6.18 30.26 -1.09
C GLY A 119 -7.52 30.40 -1.79
N ILE A 120 -7.50 31.11 -2.92
CA ILE A 120 -8.67 31.38 -3.77
C ILE A 120 -8.29 31.05 -5.21
N TRP A 121 -9.20 30.37 -5.93
CA TRP A 121 -9.04 30.13 -7.36
C TRP A 121 -9.71 31.26 -8.14
N THR A 122 -8.93 31.97 -8.96
CA THR A 122 -9.39 33.05 -9.83
C THR A 122 -9.29 32.63 -11.31
N GLU A 123 -9.87 33.43 -12.23
CA GLU A 123 -9.82 33.14 -13.67
C GLU A 123 -8.39 33.14 -14.23
N ASP A 124 -7.49 33.91 -13.62
CA ASP A 124 -6.08 34.04 -14.02
C ASP A 124 -5.15 33.03 -13.31
N GLY A 125 -5.64 32.28 -12.31
CA GLY A 125 -4.87 31.26 -11.62
C GLY A 125 -5.21 31.07 -10.14
N LEU A 126 -4.43 30.22 -9.47
CA LEU A 126 -4.49 29.94 -8.04
C LEU A 126 -3.66 30.96 -7.26
N ASP A 127 -4.30 31.71 -6.37
CA ASP A 127 -3.61 32.54 -5.37
C ASP A 127 -3.66 31.83 -4.02
N ILE A 128 -2.50 31.47 -3.47
CA ILE A 128 -2.36 30.69 -2.23
C ILE A 128 -1.37 31.36 -1.29
N LYS A 129 -1.76 31.51 -0.02
CA LYS A 129 -0.92 31.97 1.09
C LYS A 129 0.02 30.86 1.54
N ASP A 130 1.15 31.25 2.14
CA ASP A 130 2.10 30.31 2.74
C ASP A 130 1.49 29.57 3.94
N ILE A 131 1.72 28.26 4.00
CA ILE A 131 1.25 27.39 5.09
C ILE A 131 2.37 27.27 6.14
N VAL A 132 2.05 27.65 7.38
CA VAL A 132 2.95 27.49 8.52
C VAL A 132 2.53 26.27 9.33
N TRP A 133 3.44 25.31 9.43
CA TRP A 133 3.24 24.10 10.22
C TRP A 133 3.48 24.36 11.71
N PRO A 134 2.99 23.49 12.62
CA PRO A 134 3.20 23.63 14.05
C PRO A 134 4.68 23.90 14.39
N GLY A 135 4.92 24.87 15.27
CA GLY A 135 6.27 25.34 15.61
C GLY A 135 6.85 26.39 14.66
N GLY A 136 6.03 26.98 13.77
CA GLY A 136 6.48 28.05 12.88
C GLY A 136 7.28 27.58 11.66
N SER A 137 7.27 26.28 11.38
CA SER A 137 8.06 25.69 10.30
C SER A 137 7.35 25.88 8.94
N PRO A 138 8.07 26.32 7.88
CA PRO A 138 7.53 26.31 6.52
C PRO A 138 7.51 24.91 5.89
N VAL A 139 8.19 23.93 6.51
CA VAL A 139 8.30 22.55 6.02
C VAL A 139 7.32 21.66 6.78
N PRO A 140 6.53 20.82 6.08
CA PRO A 140 5.62 19.87 6.73
C PRO A 140 6.39 18.92 7.64
N PRO A 141 5.82 18.53 8.79
CA PRO A 141 6.43 17.53 9.65
C PRO A 141 6.67 16.23 8.86
N PRO A 142 7.82 15.56 9.04
CA PRO A 142 8.05 14.26 8.44
C PRO A 142 6.95 13.30 8.89
N GLY A 143 6.29 12.64 7.93
CA GLY A 143 5.26 11.65 8.22
C GLY A 143 5.79 10.55 9.15
N VAL A 144 4.89 9.91 9.89
CA VAL A 144 5.26 8.78 10.74
C VAL A 144 5.81 7.67 9.82
N PRO A 145 7.08 7.26 9.93
CA PRO A 145 7.54 6.11 9.18
C PRO A 145 6.73 4.89 9.63
N GLU A 146 6.18 4.16 8.67
CA GLU A 146 5.42 2.94 8.94
C GLU A 146 6.37 1.87 9.51
N LYS A 147 6.55 1.89 10.83
CA LYS A 147 7.29 0.85 11.56
C LYS A 147 6.39 -0.37 11.66
N PHE A 148 6.37 -1.21 10.63
CA PHE A 148 5.69 -2.50 10.70
C PHE A 148 6.70 -3.62 11.02
N ASN A 149 6.29 -4.52 11.91
CA ASN A 149 7.04 -5.74 12.22
C ASN A 149 6.39 -6.91 11.48
N MET A 150 7.15 -7.60 10.64
CA MET A 150 6.68 -8.79 9.93
C MET A 150 7.15 -10.06 10.65
N LYS A 151 6.23 -10.99 10.94
CA LYS A 151 6.55 -12.32 11.47
C LYS A 151 6.55 -13.33 10.32
N ILE A 152 7.65 -14.05 10.16
CA ILE A 152 7.83 -15.06 9.12
C ILE A 152 7.94 -16.42 9.81
N THR A 153 7.24 -17.43 9.29
CA THR A 153 7.32 -18.83 9.75
C THR A 153 7.71 -19.70 8.56
N PHE A 154 8.59 -20.66 8.81
CA PHE A 154 9.12 -21.58 7.82
C PHE A 154 9.32 -22.96 8.46
N MET A 155 9.43 -23.99 7.62
CA MET A 155 9.78 -25.35 8.02
C MET A 155 11.25 -25.62 7.66
N GLU A 156 11.87 -26.59 8.33
CA GLU A 156 13.19 -27.07 7.95
C GLU A 156 13.12 -27.75 6.57
N GLU A 157 13.94 -27.29 5.62
CA GLU A 157 13.96 -27.79 4.25
C GLU A 157 15.38 -27.70 3.68
N PRO A 158 16.27 -28.68 3.98
CA PRO A 158 17.61 -28.70 3.41
C PRO A 158 17.55 -28.87 1.88
N PRO A 159 18.35 -28.12 1.09
CA PRO A 159 19.43 -27.21 1.51
C PRO A 159 19.00 -25.75 1.73
N TYR A 160 17.73 -25.42 1.53
CA TYR A 160 17.22 -24.04 1.46
C TYR A 160 17.04 -23.39 2.84
N VAL A 161 16.60 -24.16 3.82
CA VAL A 161 16.34 -23.74 5.20
C VAL A 161 16.97 -24.75 6.15
N ASN A 162 18.12 -24.41 6.72
CA ASN A 162 18.85 -25.28 7.65
C ASN A 162 18.80 -24.70 9.07
N LEU A 163 18.44 -25.54 10.02
CA LEU A 163 18.43 -25.20 11.44
C LEU A 163 19.73 -25.65 12.10
N VAL A 164 20.41 -24.73 12.78
CA VAL A 164 21.66 -24.99 13.49
C VAL A 164 21.55 -24.43 14.91
N PRO A 165 21.96 -25.17 15.94
CA PRO A 165 22.01 -24.63 17.30
C PRO A 165 23.05 -23.50 17.39
N PRO A 166 22.86 -22.51 18.29
CA PRO A 166 23.87 -21.49 18.53
C PRO A 166 25.08 -22.12 19.22
N ASP A 167 26.20 -21.42 19.16
CA ASP A 167 27.38 -21.81 19.92
C ASP A 167 27.09 -21.81 21.43
N ASN A 168 27.60 -22.83 22.13
CA ASN A 168 27.25 -23.11 23.53
C ASN A 168 27.89 -22.12 24.51
N GLU A 169 28.98 -21.45 24.11
CA GLU A 169 29.68 -20.47 24.95
C GLU A 169 29.22 -19.04 24.66
N THR A 170 29.06 -18.67 23.38
CA THR A 170 28.70 -17.30 22.99
C THR A 170 27.18 -17.08 22.83
N GLY A 171 26.41 -18.15 22.58
CA GLY A 171 24.97 -18.04 22.27
C GLY A 171 24.69 -17.33 20.94
N GLU A 172 25.72 -17.12 20.11
CA GLU A 172 25.63 -16.50 18.78
C GLU A 172 25.56 -17.57 17.68
N CYS A 173 25.14 -17.15 16.49
CA CYS A 173 25.14 -18.02 15.32
C CYS A 173 26.56 -18.15 14.78
N GLU A 174 26.96 -19.38 14.42
CA GLU A 174 28.28 -19.65 13.83
C GLU A 174 28.51 -18.89 12.50
N THR A 175 27.44 -18.68 11.71
CA THR A 175 27.52 -17.93 10.45
C THR A 175 26.92 -16.54 10.59
N SER A 176 27.62 -15.50 10.13
CA SER A 176 27.13 -14.10 10.11
C SER A 176 25.84 -13.86 9.30
N ARG A 177 25.46 -14.83 8.46
CA ARG A 177 24.23 -14.83 7.66
C ARG A 177 23.08 -15.58 8.33
N ALA A 178 23.33 -16.27 9.44
CA ALA A 178 22.30 -17.00 10.16
C ALA A 178 21.53 -16.06 11.09
N VAL A 179 20.23 -16.29 11.20
CA VAL A 179 19.29 -15.47 11.95
C VAL A 179 18.73 -16.22 13.15
N ARG A 180 18.50 -15.50 14.25
CA ARG A 180 17.83 -16.03 15.44
C ARG A 180 16.36 -16.29 15.16
N CYS A 181 15.98 -17.57 15.21
CA CYS A 181 14.58 -17.98 15.14
C CYS A 181 14.10 -18.65 16.43
N ARG A 182 12.80 -18.90 16.49
CA ARG A 182 12.15 -19.65 17.56
C ARG A 182 11.49 -20.87 16.94
N VAL A 183 11.68 -22.02 17.56
CA VAL A 183 11.09 -23.27 17.09
C VAL A 183 9.84 -23.56 17.90
N ALA A 184 8.73 -23.72 17.20
CA ALA A 184 7.48 -24.14 17.81
C ALA A 184 7.53 -25.65 18.10
N PRO A 185 7.04 -26.10 19.28
CA PRO A 185 6.97 -27.52 19.57
C PRO A 185 5.99 -28.21 18.63
N ARG A 186 6.27 -29.48 18.26
CA ARG A 186 5.41 -30.25 17.33
C ARG A 186 3.94 -30.32 17.78
N SER A 187 3.70 -30.40 19.09
CA SER A 187 2.35 -30.39 19.67
C SER A 187 1.54 -29.11 19.43
N ALA A 188 2.19 -28.00 19.05
CA ALA A 188 1.52 -26.75 18.70
C ALA A 188 1.24 -26.62 17.19
N ILE A 189 1.74 -27.56 16.38
CA ILE A 189 1.64 -27.56 14.91
C ILE A 189 0.67 -28.67 14.45
N GLU A 190 0.65 -29.80 15.15
CA GLU A 190 -0.31 -30.89 14.96
C GLU A 190 -1.60 -30.57 15.71
N GLY A 191 -2.57 -30.00 14.98
CA GLY A 191 -3.96 -29.84 15.43
C GLY A 191 -4.81 -31.08 15.11
#